data_AF-A0A351UUR8-F1
#
_entry.id   AF-A0A351UUR8-F1
#
_cell.length_a   1.000
_cell.length_b   1.000
_cell.length_c   1.000
_cell.angle_alpha   90.00
_cell.angle_beta   90.00
_cell.angle_gamma   90.00
#
_symmetry.space_group_name_H-M   'P 1'
#
loop_
_entity.id
_entity.type
_entity.pdbx_description
1 polymer ?
#
loop_
_entity_poly.entity_id
_entity_poly.type
_entity_poly.pdbx_seq_one_letter_code
_entity_poly.pdbx_strand_id
1 'polypeptide(L)'
;MRIQKEQREAAAILILAGFLALALTIADGRNSRIDTEKGLLRNTYGKGSSTEELAIAVKGSKEKEPVTIEMGERLYQSGEAASVLETAVGQLDQLVLGKNASFDRVESDLYLPTRLEDLAVSVNWELSRYDVMQPDGSLVTEALQPEGTLVTIKGILRCQEQEALYERTAAVYPETKTGLAGIAQEAERVLRQAEDSSREESRMKLPEMVAGKEVE
;
A
#
# COMPACT_ATOMS: atom_id res chain seq x y z
N MET A 1 -40.08 -5.98 48.83
CA MET A 1 -38.96 -6.88 48.48
C MET A 1 -38.24 -6.50 47.17
N ARG A 2 -38.89 -5.91 46.15
CA ARG A 2 -38.25 -5.46 44.90
C ARG A 2 -37.19 -4.34 45.07
N ILE A 3 -37.49 -3.32 45.88
CA ILE A 3 -36.60 -2.16 46.10
C ILE A 3 -35.25 -2.57 46.75
N GLN A 4 -35.27 -3.56 47.65
CA GLN A 4 -34.06 -4.09 48.30
C GLN A 4 -33.14 -4.87 47.34
N LYS A 5 -33.69 -5.42 46.24
CA LYS A 5 -32.92 -6.15 45.23
C LYS A 5 -32.21 -5.18 44.27
N GLU A 6 -32.91 -4.14 43.81
CA GLU A 6 -32.34 -3.10 42.95
C GLU A 6 -31.22 -2.32 43.65
N GLN A 7 -31.36 -2.06 44.95
CA GLN A 7 -30.30 -1.44 45.75
C GLN A 7 -29.04 -2.31 45.88
N ARG A 8 -29.20 -3.65 45.92
CA ARG A 8 -28.08 -4.60 45.94
C ARG A 8 -27.40 -4.74 44.59
N GLU A 9 -28.16 -4.70 43.50
CA GLU A 9 -27.63 -4.71 42.13
C GLU A 9 -26.88 -3.40 41.84
N ALA A 10 -27.42 -2.24 42.24
CA ALA A 10 -26.75 -0.95 42.13
C ALA A 10 -25.45 -0.89 42.96
N ALA A 11 -25.47 -1.42 44.19
CA ALA A 11 -24.27 -1.49 45.03
C ALA A 11 -23.19 -2.42 44.44
N ALA A 12 -23.59 -3.55 43.85
CA ALA A 12 -22.66 -4.47 43.18
C ALA A 12 -22.01 -3.82 41.95
N ILE A 13 -22.79 -3.06 41.17
CA ILE A 13 -22.28 -2.32 40.00
C ILE A 13 -21.28 -1.24 40.44
N LEU A 14 -21.56 -0.52 41.53
CA LEU A 14 -20.64 0.51 42.06
C LEU A 14 -19.32 -0.10 42.55
N ILE A 15 -19.36 -1.26 43.22
CA ILE A 15 -18.15 -1.95 43.67
C ILE A 15 -17.33 -2.46 42.47
N LEU A 16 -18.00 -3.01 41.46
CA LEU A 16 -17.34 -3.49 40.24
C LEU A 16 -16.70 -2.34 39.45
N ALA A 17 -17.38 -1.20 39.33
CA ALA A 17 -16.83 0.00 38.70
C ALA A 17 -15.62 0.55 39.46
N GLY A 18 -15.65 0.53 40.79
CA GLY A 18 -14.52 0.92 41.63
C GLY A 18 -13.31 -0.01 41.46
N PHE A 19 -13.54 -1.31 41.38
CA PHE A 19 -12.48 -2.30 41.09
C PHE A 19 -11.89 -2.13 39.69
N LEU A 20 -12.73 -1.85 38.69
CA LEU A 20 -12.26 -1.60 37.32
C LEU A 20 -11.43 -0.32 37.25
N ALA A 21 -11.86 0.76 37.92
CA ALA A 21 -11.10 2.00 38.02
C ALA A 21 -9.75 1.79 38.75
N LEU A 22 -9.73 0.99 39.81
CA LEU A 22 -8.49 0.64 40.52
C LEU A 22 -7.57 -0.22 39.65
N ALA A 23 -8.12 -1.19 38.91
CA ALA A 23 -7.35 -2.01 37.98
C ALA A 23 -6.76 -1.18 36.83
N LEU A 24 -7.52 -0.23 36.29
CA LEU A 24 -7.06 0.71 35.26
C LEU A 24 -5.93 1.60 35.80
N THR A 25 -6.05 2.14 37.00
CA THR A 25 -4.98 2.98 37.60
C THR A 25 -3.71 2.19 37.92
N ILE A 26 -3.82 0.91 38.30
CA ILE A 26 -2.66 0.02 38.49
C ILE A 26 -2.03 -0.37 37.14
N ALA A 27 -2.83 -0.61 36.10
CA ALA A 27 -2.35 -0.89 34.76
C ALA A 27 -1.62 0.32 34.16
N ASP A 28 -2.18 1.53 34.34
CA ASP A 28 -1.59 2.78 33.90
C ASP A 28 -0.27 3.05 34.65
N GLY A 29 -0.26 2.86 35.97
CA GLY A 29 0.93 3.01 36.81
C GLY A 29 2.06 1.98 36.53
N ARG A 30 1.75 0.84 35.88
CA ARG A 30 2.76 -0.09 35.34
C ARG A 30 3.26 0.35 33.97
N ASN A 31 2.45 1.06 33.19
CA ASN A 31 2.79 1.56 31.86
C ASN A 31 3.61 2.86 31.90
N SER A 32 3.57 3.63 33.00
CA SER A 32 4.33 4.90 33.13
C SER A 32 5.75 4.76 33.70
N ARG A 33 6.25 3.55 33.95
CA ARG A 33 7.68 3.38 34.29
C ARG A 33 8.48 3.36 33.00
N ILE A 34 8.80 4.56 32.51
CA ILE A 34 9.91 4.77 31.57
C ILE A 34 11.15 4.19 32.24
N ASP A 35 11.64 3.06 31.71
CA ASP A 35 12.80 2.31 32.19
C ASP A 35 14.06 3.14 31.85
N THR A 36 14.33 4.21 32.62
CA THR A 36 15.36 5.21 32.33
C THR A 36 16.77 4.60 32.29
N GLU A 37 16.98 3.41 32.85
CA GLU A 37 18.23 2.64 32.74
C GLU A 37 18.51 2.11 31.32
N LYS A 38 17.49 2.01 30.45
CA LYS A 38 17.63 1.48 29.07
C LYS A 38 17.53 2.54 27.98
N GLY A 39 17.43 3.82 28.37
CA GLY A 39 17.24 4.94 27.45
C GLY A 39 15.80 5.11 26.99
N LEU A 40 15.53 6.25 26.34
CA LEU A 40 14.22 6.58 25.79
C LEU A 40 14.04 5.86 24.45
N LEU A 41 12.89 5.19 24.27
CA LEU A 41 12.53 4.58 22.99
C LEU A 41 12.15 5.70 22.00
N ARG A 42 12.92 5.84 20.92
CA ARG A 42 12.55 6.73 19.82
C ARG A 42 11.43 6.10 18.99
N ASN A 43 10.63 6.95 18.35
CA ASN A 43 9.59 6.54 17.41
C ASN A 43 10.21 5.74 16.25
N THR A 44 9.48 4.73 15.76
CA THR A 44 9.88 3.94 14.57
C THR A 44 9.82 4.81 13.31
N TYR A 45 10.53 4.40 12.25
CA TYR A 45 10.68 5.16 11.01
C TYR A 45 9.34 5.61 10.40
N GLY A 46 9.23 6.87 9.98
CA GLY A 46 8.08 7.42 9.26
C GLY A 46 6.88 7.85 10.10
N LYS A 47 7.01 7.95 11.43
CA LYS A 47 5.91 8.26 12.37
C LYS A 47 5.90 9.68 12.96
N GLY A 48 6.74 10.59 12.47
CA GLY A 48 6.89 11.95 12.95
C GLY A 48 7.63 12.06 14.31
N SER A 49 7.85 13.30 14.75
CA SER A 49 8.37 13.58 16.09
C SER A 49 7.34 13.19 17.16
N SER A 50 7.84 12.70 18.29
CA SER A 50 7.03 12.44 19.48
C SER A 50 7.50 13.33 20.63
N THR A 51 6.53 13.96 21.30
CA THR A 51 6.75 14.81 22.47
C THR A 51 6.58 13.94 23.72
N GLU A 52 7.67 13.62 24.40
CA GLU A 52 7.60 12.95 25.71
C GLU A 52 7.80 13.96 26.85
N GLU A 53 6.90 13.93 27.83
CA GLU A 53 7.03 14.68 29.08
C GLU A 53 7.80 13.83 30.11
N LEU A 54 9.00 14.29 30.48
CA LEU A 54 9.85 13.62 31.45
C LEU A 54 9.87 14.42 32.76
N ALA A 55 9.57 13.77 33.87
CA ALA A 55 9.66 14.40 35.18
C ALA A 55 11.08 14.23 35.75
N ILE A 56 11.87 15.31 35.79
CA ILE A 56 13.22 15.30 36.38
C ILE A 56 13.12 15.52 37.88
N ALA A 57 13.79 14.67 38.67
CA ALA A 57 13.93 14.83 40.12
C ALA A 57 15.40 15.02 40.50
N VAL A 58 15.72 16.12 41.20
CA VAL A 58 17.07 16.34 41.74
C VAL A 58 17.29 15.43 42.95
N LYS A 59 18.42 14.72 42.98
CA LYS A 59 18.74 13.75 44.05
C LYS A 59 18.78 14.45 45.41
N GLY A 60 17.75 14.22 46.24
CA GLY A 60 17.57 14.85 47.55
C GLY A 60 16.38 15.82 47.67
N SER A 61 15.68 16.11 46.58
CA SER A 61 14.42 16.88 46.58
C SER A 61 13.20 15.98 46.33
N LYS A 62 12.04 16.34 46.89
CA LYS A 62 10.75 15.69 46.60
C LYS A 62 10.01 16.33 45.41
N GLU A 63 10.50 17.45 44.91
CA GLU A 63 9.91 18.16 43.77
C GLU A 63 10.37 17.54 42.46
N LYS A 64 9.43 17.37 41.54
CA LYS A 64 9.67 16.91 40.17
C LYS A 64 9.27 18.03 39.23
N GLU A 65 10.17 18.43 38.33
CA GLU A 65 9.84 19.38 37.28
C GLU A 65 9.61 18.64 35.95
N PRO A 66 8.47 18.89 35.25
CA PRO A 66 8.24 18.35 33.93
C PRO A 66 9.15 19.05 32.92
N VAL A 67 9.92 18.27 32.18
CA VAL A 67 10.73 18.70 31.06
C VAL A 67 10.24 17.98 29.82
N THR A 68 9.76 18.76 28.86
CA THR A 68 9.29 18.26 27.57
C THR A 68 10.48 18.21 26.61
N ILE A 69 10.77 17.03 26.06
CA ILE A 69 11.81 16.87 25.03
C ILE A 69 11.13 16.37 23.75
N GLU A 70 11.31 17.08 22.65
CA GLU A 70 10.92 16.58 21.33
C GLU A 70 11.96 15.56 20.84
N MET A 71 11.53 14.32 20.66
CA MET A 71 12.36 13.28 20.06
C MET A 71 11.98 13.13 18.59
N GLY A 72 12.90 13.55 17.71
CA GLY A 72 12.80 13.27 16.27
C GLY A 72 12.96 11.78 15.96
N GLU A 73 12.47 11.37 14.79
CA GLU A 73 12.58 9.99 14.30
C GLU A 73 14.03 9.47 14.32
N ARG A 74 14.21 8.15 14.41
CA ARG A 74 15.51 7.51 14.20
C ARG A 74 15.92 7.67 12.74
N LEU A 75 16.97 8.44 12.46
CA LEU A 75 17.65 8.44 11.16
C LEU A 75 18.44 7.13 11.01
N TYR A 76 18.50 6.62 9.78
CA TYR A 76 19.35 5.49 9.45
C TYR A 76 20.79 6.03 9.39
N GLN A 77 21.77 5.29 9.90
CA GLN A 77 23.16 5.64 9.57
C GLN A 77 23.34 5.51 8.05
N SER A 78 24.19 6.31 7.42
CA SER A 78 24.28 6.42 5.94
C SER A 78 24.50 5.09 5.20
N GLY A 79 25.02 4.05 5.86
CA GLY A 79 25.11 2.68 5.32
C GLY A 79 23.84 1.82 5.48
N GLU A 80 22.99 2.10 6.46
CA GLU A 80 21.74 1.37 6.70
C GLU A 80 20.66 1.78 5.68
N ALA A 81 20.59 3.07 5.29
CA ALA A 81 19.62 3.56 4.31
C ALA A 81 19.81 2.92 2.92
N ALA A 82 21.06 2.72 2.50
CA ALA A 82 21.38 2.09 1.22
C ALA A 82 20.96 0.62 1.22
N SER A 83 21.20 -0.10 2.33
CA SER A 83 20.79 -1.50 2.48
C SER A 83 19.26 -1.66 2.53
N VAL A 84 18.56 -0.70 3.14
CA VAL A 84 17.09 -0.63 3.12
C VAL A 84 16.58 -0.44 1.69
N LEU A 85 17.19 0.46 0.92
CA LEU A 85 16.82 0.69 -0.48
C LEU A 85 17.11 -0.53 -1.36
N GLU A 86 18.24 -1.21 -1.17
CA GLU A 86 18.57 -2.46 -1.87
C GLU A 86 17.55 -3.56 -1.56
N THR A 87 17.18 -3.72 -0.29
CA THR A 87 16.14 -4.65 0.15
C THR A 87 14.79 -4.31 -0.49
N ALA A 88 14.43 -3.02 -0.51
CA ALA A 88 13.20 -2.55 -1.13
C ALA A 88 13.16 -2.86 -2.64
N VAL A 89 14.24 -2.59 -3.37
CA VAL A 89 14.38 -2.95 -4.79
C VAL A 89 14.19 -4.45 -5.00
N GLY A 90 14.78 -5.29 -4.15
CA GLY A 90 14.64 -6.75 -4.24
C GLY A 90 13.21 -7.26 -3.99
N GLN A 91 12.40 -6.53 -3.22
CA GLN A 91 11.00 -6.88 -2.95
C GLN A 91 10.04 -6.38 -4.04
N LEU A 92 10.42 -5.32 -4.78
CA LEU A 92 9.54 -4.67 -5.74
C LEU A 92 9.11 -5.59 -6.88
N ASP A 93 9.97 -6.49 -7.38
CA ASP A 93 9.59 -7.40 -8.47
C ASP A 93 8.34 -8.21 -8.11
N GLN A 94 8.30 -8.81 -6.91
CA GLN A 94 7.16 -9.59 -6.43
C GLN A 94 5.93 -8.73 -6.16
N LEU A 95 6.12 -7.57 -5.54
CA LEU A 95 5.01 -6.65 -5.23
C LEU A 95 4.36 -6.11 -6.49
N VAL A 96 5.16 -5.67 -7.46
CA VAL A 96 4.67 -5.03 -8.69
C VAL A 96 3.89 -5.98 -9.56
N LEU A 97 4.32 -7.25 -9.66
CA LEU A 97 3.62 -8.27 -10.44
C LEU A 97 2.16 -8.48 -10.00
N GLY A 98 1.87 -8.33 -8.70
CA GLY A 98 0.52 -8.50 -8.16
C GLY A 98 -0.05 -9.88 -8.49
N LYS A 99 -1.05 -9.94 -9.37
CA LYS A 99 -1.69 -11.19 -9.82
C LYS A 99 -0.97 -11.86 -11.00
N ASN A 100 -0.04 -11.17 -11.63
CA ASN A 100 0.67 -11.65 -12.82
C ASN A 100 1.80 -12.60 -12.42
N ALA A 101 2.08 -13.57 -13.28
CA ALA A 101 3.16 -14.52 -13.04
C ALA A 101 4.55 -13.94 -13.34
N SER A 102 4.66 -13.09 -14.37
CA SER A 102 5.93 -12.47 -14.77
C SER A 102 5.71 -11.18 -15.55
N PHE A 103 6.78 -10.38 -15.69
CA PHE A 103 6.79 -9.19 -16.52
C PHE A 103 6.77 -9.51 -18.01
N ASP A 104 7.19 -10.73 -18.40
CA ASP A 104 7.16 -11.16 -19.80
C ASP A 104 5.73 -11.39 -20.33
N ARG A 105 4.74 -11.53 -19.44
CA ARG A 105 3.33 -11.67 -19.82
C ARG A 105 2.41 -11.14 -18.72
N VAL A 106 2.08 -9.86 -18.83
CA VAL A 106 1.16 -9.14 -17.95
C VAL A 106 -0.21 -9.04 -18.62
N GLU A 107 -1.23 -9.59 -17.99
CA GLU A 107 -2.62 -9.60 -18.49
C GLU A 107 -3.59 -8.92 -17.52
N SER A 108 -3.10 -8.54 -16.34
CA SER A 108 -3.87 -7.89 -15.29
C SER A 108 -3.10 -6.69 -14.75
N ASP A 109 -3.81 -5.78 -14.11
CA ASP A 109 -3.23 -4.60 -13.46
C ASP A 109 -2.00 -4.94 -12.61
N LEU A 110 -0.99 -4.09 -12.69
CA LEU A 110 0.17 -4.14 -11.83
C LEU A 110 -0.12 -3.40 -10.53
N TYR A 111 0.57 -3.78 -9.47
CA TYR A 111 0.47 -3.09 -8.18
C TYR A 111 1.63 -2.13 -8.01
N LEU A 112 1.39 -0.82 -8.15
CA LEU A 112 2.42 0.20 -8.04
C LEU A 112 2.34 0.92 -6.67
N PRO A 113 2.97 0.40 -5.60
CA PRO A 113 2.89 1.02 -4.29
C PRO A 113 3.60 2.39 -4.30
N THR A 114 2.99 3.39 -3.67
CA THR A 114 3.62 4.71 -3.49
C THR A 114 4.49 4.79 -2.23
N ARG A 115 4.36 3.80 -1.34
CA ARG A 115 5.12 3.67 -0.09
C ARG A 115 5.25 2.20 0.32
N LEU A 116 6.42 1.84 0.83
CA LEU A 116 6.67 0.58 1.53
C LEU A 116 6.69 0.88 3.04
N GLU A 117 5.57 0.64 3.72
CA GLU A 117 5.37 1.04 5.11
C GLU A 117 6.38 0.39 6.06
N ASP A 118 6.72 -0.87 5.83
CA ASP A 118 7.68 -1.62 6.66
C ASP A 118 9.11 -1.05 6.62
N LEU A 119 9.45 -0.33 5.54
CA LEU A 119 10.79 0.18 5.27
C LEU A 119 10.89 1.71 5.33
N ALA A 120 9.77 2.41 5.54
CA ALA A 120 9.67 3.87 5.44
C ALA A 120 10.24 4.43 4.11
N VAL A 121 10.08 3.68 3.02
CA VAL A 121 10.54 4.07 1.68
C VAL A 121 9.36 4.61 0.87
N SER A 122 9.51 5.77 0.25
CA SER A 122 8.56 6.28 -0.74
C SER A 122 8.98 5.87 -2.14
N VAL A 123 8.00 5.59 -3.01
CA VAL A 123 8.25 5.21 -4.41
C VAL A 123 7.45 6.14 -5.32
N ASN A 124 8.13 6.73 -6.31
CA ASN A 124 7.50 7.50 -7.37
C ASN A 124 7.66 6.78 -8.71
N TRP A 125 6.58 6.64 -9.47
CA TRP A 125 6.55 5.85 -10.70
C TRP A 125 6.57 6.73 -11.95
N GLU A 126 7.34 6.30 -12.94
CA GLU A 126 7.39 6.84 -14.29
C GLU A 126 7.15 5.69 -15.28
N LEU A 127 6.24 5.90 -16.23
CA LEU A 127 5.91 4.93 -17.27
C LEU A 127 6.35 5.44 -18.65
N SER A 128 6.81 4.53 -19.50
CA SER A 128 7.12 4.88 -20.90
C SER A 128 5.86 5.07 -21.76
N ARG A 129 4.73 4.49 -21.34
CA ARG A 129 3.47 4.42 -22.11
C ARG A 129 2.24 4.58 -21.23
N TYR A 130 1.88 5.84 -20.95
CA TYR A 130 0.66 6.18 -20.19
C TYR A 130 -0.64 5.89 -20.95
N ASP A 131 -0.55 5.67 -22.27
CA ASP A 131 -1.68 5.30 -23.12
C ASP A 131 -2.07 3.82 -22.97
N VAL A 132 -1.18 2.99 -22.42
CA VAL A 132 -1.38 1.55 -22.21
C VAL A 132 -1.57 1.20 -20.75
N MET A 133 -0.91 1.91 -19.85
CA MET A 133 -0.96 1.69 -18.41
C MET A 133 -1.03 3.04 -17.70
N GLN A 134 -1.97 3.18 -16.78
CA GLN A 134 -2.10 4.38 -15.97
C GLN A 134 -1.06 4.41 -14.84
N PRO A 135 -0.75 5.58 -14.27
CA PRO A 135 0.25 5.71 -13.20
C PRO A 135 -0.04 4.87 -11.94
N ASP A 136 -1.27 4.42 -11.73
CA ASP A 136 -1.67 3.55 -10.61
C ASP A 136 -1.46 2.05 -10.90
N GLY A 137 -1.03 1.71 -12.12
CA GLY A 137 -0.78 0.34 -12.56
C GLY A 137 -1.96 -0.31 -13.30
N SER A 138 -3.08 0.39 -13.46
CA SER A 138 -4.25 -0.11 -14.20
C SER A 138 -4.00 -0.14 -15.71
N LEU A 139 -4.43 -1.23 -16.36
CA LEU A 139 -4.26 -1.39 -17.81
C LEU A 139 -5.40 -0.73 -18.60
N VAL A 140 -5.05 -0.02 -19.67
CA VAL A 140 -6.02 0.57 -20.60
C VAL A 140 -6.39 -0.48 -21.64
N THR A 141 -7.47 -1.22 -21.38
CA THR A 141 -7.87 -2.42 -22.14
C THR A 141 -7.99 -2.16 -23.65
N GLU A 142 -8.48 -0.97 -24.03
CA GLU A 142 -8.69 -0.57 -25.43
C GLU A 142 -7.38 -0.33 -26.20
N ALA A 143 -6.28 -0.06 -25.50
CA ALA A 143 -4.97 0.18 -26.10
C ALA A 143 -4.09 -1.08 -26.19
N LEU A 144 -4.55 -2.21 -25.64
CA LEU A 144 -3.79 -3.46 -25.59
C LEU A 144 -3.84 -4.19 -26.94
N GLN A 145 -2.68 -4.66 -27.40
CA GLN A 145 -2.53 -5.37 -28.66
C GLN A 145 -2.30 -6.87 -28.40
N PRO A 146 -2.90 -7.79 -29.19
CA PRO A 146 -2.69 -9.23 -29.04
C PRO A 146 -1.22 -9.66 -29.14
N GLU A 147 -0.42 -8.92 -29.90
CA GLU A 147 1.02 -9.15 -30.08
C GLU A 147 1.84 -8.81 -28.83
N GLY A 148 1.24 -8.09 -27.89
CA GLY A 148 1.87 -7.58 -26.67
C GLY A 148 2.50 -6.22 -26.87
N THR A 149 2.32 -5.35 -25.89
CA THR A 149 2.92 -4.01 -25.87
C THR A 149 3.97 -3.91 -24.78
N LEU A 150 5.19 -3.53 -25.14
CA LEU A 150 6.26 -3.29 -24.17
C LEU A 150 6.06 -1.95 -23.45
N VAL A 151 6.06 -1.98 -22.13
CA VAL A 151 5.98 -0.82 -21.24
C VAL A 151 7.13 -0.88 -20.24
N THR A 152 7.98 0.15 -20.22
CA THR A 152 9.01 0.31 -19.19
C THR A 152 8.42 1.03 -17.98
N ILE A 153 8.62 0.42 -16.82
CA ILE A 153 8.14 0.87 -15.52
C ILE A 153 9.37 1.22 -14.69
N LYS A 154 9.44 2.48 -14.27
CA LYS A 154 10.57 3.01 -13.52
C LYS A 154 10.10 3.53 -12.17
N GLY A 155 10.61 2.96 -11.10
CA GLY A 155 10.36 3.37 -9.73
C GLY A 155 11.56 4.11 -9.17
N ILE A 156 11.37 5.36 -8.73
CA ILE A 156 12.36 6.12 -7.97
C ILE A 156 12.03 5.93 -6.49
N LEU A 157 12.86 5.17 -5.79
CA LEU A 157 12.74 4.91 -4.36
C LEU A 157 13.53 5.97 -3.61
N ARG A 158 12.95 6.53 -2.54
CA ARG A 158 13.64 7.49 -1.67
C ARG A 158 13.51 7.07 -0.21
N CYS A 159 14.64 7.11 0.49
CA CYS A 159 14.74 6.95 1.93
C CYS A 159 15.70 8.02 2.47
N GLN A 160 15.20 8.96 3.28
CA GLN A 160 15.98 10.12 3.76
C GLN A 160 16.60 10.88 2.57
N GLU A 161 17.92 11.08 2.56
CA GLU A 161 18.65 11.75 1.46
C GLU A 161 19.17 10.80 0.38
N GLN A 162 18.85 9.51 0.47
CA GLN A 162 19.28 8.51 -0.51
C GLN A 162 18.14 8.10 -1.45
N GLU A 163 18.54 7.79 -2.67
CA GLU A 163 17.67 7.33 -3.74
C GLU A 163 18.19 6.06 -4.37
N ALA A 164 17.27 5.21 -4.81
CA ALA A 164 17.57 4.04 -5.62
C ALA A 164 16.61 3.97 -6.80
N LEU A 165 17.10 3.39 -7.89
CA LEU A 165 16.33 3.21 -9.11
C LEU A 165 15.91 1.75 -9.26
N TYR A 166 14.62 1.54 -9.48
CA TYR A 166 14.06 0.30 -9.95
C TYR A 166 13.57 0.48 -11.38
N GLU A 167 13.91 -0.44 -12.26
CA GLU A 167 13.47 -0.40 -13.66
C GLU A 167 13.18 -1.82 -14.16
N ARG A 168 12.00 -1.99 -14.76
CA ARG A 168 11.58 -3.23 -15.43
C ARG A 168 10.82 -2.91 -16.70
N THR A 169 10.91 -3.80 -17.68
CA THR A 169 10.07 -3.78 -18.87
C THR A 169 9.05 -4.90 -18.77
N ALA A 170 7.78 -4.54 -18.91
CA ALA A 170 6.65 -5.47 -18.93
C ALA A 170 6.09 -5.59 -20.35
N ALA A 171 5.79 -6.80 -20.79
CA ALA A 171 5.00 -7.06 -21.98
C ALA A 171 3.53 -7.22 -21.59
N VAL A 172 2.71 -6.27 -21.99
CA VAL A 172 1.31 -6.17 -21.60
C VAL A 172 0.42 -6.71 -22.72
N TYR A 173 -0.48 -7.61 -22.36
CA TYR A 173 -1.38 -8.31 -23.26
C TYR A 173 -2.85 -8.09 -22.85
N PRO A 174 -3.79 -8.12 -23.80
CA PRO A 174 -5.20 -8.26 -23.48
C PRO A 174 -5.42 -9.53 -22.63
N GLU A 175 -6.35 -9.44 -21.68
CA GLU A 175 -6.73 -10.58 -20.84
C GLU A 175 -7.16 -11.77 -21.72
N THR A 176 -6.58 -12.94 -21.46
CA THR A 176 -6.96 -14.17 -22.17
C THR A 176 -8.33 -14.64 -21.68
N LYS A 177 -9.40 -14.24 -22.38
CA LYS A 177 -10.74 -14.76 -22.12
C LYS A 177 -10.95 -16.11 -22.81
N THR A 178 -11.40 -17.10 -22.06
CA THR A 178 -11.69 -18.45 -22.57
C THR A 178 -13.18 -18.63 -22.86
N GLY A 179 -13.51 -19.54 -23.78
CA GLY A 179 -14.90 -19.88 -24.13
C GLY A 179 -15.64 -18.75 -24.87
N LEU A 180 -16.95 -18.63 -24.63
CA LEU A 180 -17.82 -17.62 -25.27
C LEU A 180 -17.36 -16.18 -25.01
N ALA A 181 -16.78 -15.91 -23.84
CA ALA A 181 -16.31 -14.57 -23.49
C ALA A 181 -15.13 -14.12 -24.37
N GLY A 182 -14.23 -15.04 -24.75
CA GLY A 182 -13.13 -14.76 -25.68
C GLY A 182 -13.62 -14.51 -27.10
N ILE A 183 -14.62 -15.26 -27.56
CA ILE A 183 -15.24 -15.05 -28.88
C ILE A 183 -15.92 -13.67 -28.92
N ALA A 184 -16.66 -13.30 -27.87
CA ALA A 184 -17.32 -11.99 -27.80
C ALA A 184 -16.31 -10.82 -27.80
N GLN A 185 -15.20 -10.94 -27.07
CA GLN A 185 -14.14 -9.94 -27.03
C GLN A 185 -13.47 -9.75 -28.40
N GLU A 186 -13.16 -10.85 -29.09
CA GLU A 186 -12.59 -10.77 -30.43
C GLU A 186 -13.59 -10.23 -31.44
N ALA A 187 -14.88 -10.56 -31.31
CA ALA A 187 -15.94 -9.98 -32.15
C ALA A 187 -16.03 -8.46 -31.96
N GLU A 188 -16.04 -7.98 -30.71
CA GLU A 188 -16.07 -6.55 -30.42
C GLU A 188 -14.86 -5.83 -31.00
N ARG A 189 -13.66 -6.42 -30.90
CA ARG A 189 -12.42 -5.87 -31.47
C ARG A 189 -12.50 -5.73 -32.99
N VAL A 190 -12.89 -6.80 -33.68
CA VAL A 190 -13.00 -6.81 -35.14
C VAL A 190 -14.11 -5.86 -35.61
N LEU A 191 -15.22 -5.78 -34.88
CA LEU A 191 -16.30 -4.83 -35.17
C LEU A 191 -15.85 -3.37 -34.99
N ARG A 192 -15.12 -3.03 -33.92
CA ARG A 192 -14.57 -1.68 -33.75
C ARG A 192 -13.61 -1.32 -34.88
N GLN A 193 -12.72 -2.24 -35.24
CA GLN A 193 -11.78 -1.99 -36.34
C GLN A 193 -12.50 -1.80 -37.68
N ALA A 194 -13.55 -2.59 -37.95
CA ALA A 194 -14.38 -2.43 -39.13
C ALA A 194 -15.19 -1.12 -39.11
N GLU A 195 -15.69 -0.67 -37.96
CA GLU A 195 -16.40 0.62 -37.82
C GLU A 195 -15.45 1.80 -38.11
N ASP A 196 -14.28 1.81 -37.47
CA ASP A 196 -13.25 2.83 -37.71
C ASP A 196 -12.83 2.90 -39.18
N SER A 197 -12.72 1.73 -39.84
CA SER A 197 -12.35 1.62 -41.25
C SER A 197 -13.46 2.03 -42.22
N SER A 198 -14.73 1.82 -41.84
CA SER A 198 -15.90 2.07 -42.69
C SER A 198 -16.63 3.37 -42.35
N ARG A 199 -16.03 4.27 -41.57
CA ARG A 199 -16.65 5.51 -41.08
C ARG A 199 -17.18 6.43 -42.18
N GLU A 200 -16.55 6.42 -43.35
CA GLU A 200 -16.97 7.20 -44.51
C GLU A 200 -17.87 6.40 -45.47
N GLU A 201 -18.08 5.11 -45.22
CA GLU A 201 -18.90 4.23 -46.04
C GLU A 201 -20.35 4.21 -45.54
N SER A 202 -21.31 4.05 -46.46
CA SER A 202 -22.74 4.03 -46.12
C SER A 202 -23.19 2.76 -45.39
N ARG A 203 -22.33 1.72 -45.35
CA ARG A 203 -22.60 0.43 -44.72
C ARG A 203 -21.30 -0.20 -44.21
N MET A 204 -21.31 -0.64 -42.97
CA MET A 204 -20.26 -1.46 -42.38
C MET A 204 -20.52 -2.94 -42.69
N LYS A 205 -19.50 -3.69 -43.13
CA LYS A 205 -19.60 -5.15 -43.30
C LYS A 205 -19.33 -5.85 -41.98
N LEU A 206 -20.19 -6.81 -41.63
CA LEU A 206 -19.95 -7.67 -40.48
C LEU A 206 -18.82 -8.67 -40.79
N PRO A 207 -17.97 -9.00 -39.81
CA PRO A 207 -16.98 -10.04 -39.97
C PRO A 207 -17.64 -11.42 -40.03
N GLU A 208 -17.42 -12.14 -41.13
CA GLU A 208 -17.90 -13.52 -41.32
C GLU A 208 -17.17 -14.53 -40.42
N MET A 209 -15.98 -14.15 -39.89
CA MET A 209 -15.20 -14.99 -38.98
C MET A 209 -14.69 -14.21 -37.77
N VAL A 210 -14.84 -14.81 -36.58
CA VAL A 210 -14.27 -14.33 -35.32
C VAL A 210 -13.60 -15.50 -34.61
N ALA A 211 -12.33 -15.33 -34.20
CA ALA A 211 -11.53 -16.37 -33.54
C ALA A 211 -11.52 -17.74 -34.28
N GLY A 212 -11.52 -17.70 -35.62
CA GLY A 212 -11.52 -18.90 -36.47
C GLY A 212 -12.85 -19.66 -36.54
N LYS A 213 -13.94 -19.05 -36.06
CA LYS A 213 -15.31 -19.58 -36.18
C LYS A 213 -16.15 -18.68 -37.06
N GLU A 214 -17.01 -19.29 -37.86
CA GLU A 214 -18.02 -18.59 -38.66
C GLU A 214 -19.07 -18.00 -37.70
N VAL A 215 -19.42 -16.75 -37.92
CA VAL A 215 -20.38 -15.99 -37.10
C VAL A 215 -21.48 -15.47 -38.01
N GLU A 216 -22.73 -15.68 -37.61
CA GLU A 216 -23.95 -15.32 -38.35
C GLU A 216 -24.73 -14.23 -37.60
#